data_AF-A0A2U2H967-F1
#
_entry.id   AF-A0A2U2H967-F1
#
_cell.length_a   1.000
_cell.length_b   1.000
_cell.length_c   1.000
_cell.angle_alpha   90.00
_cell.angle_beta   90.00
_cell.angle_gamma   90.00
#
_symmetry.space_group_name_H-M   'P 1'
#
loop_
_entity.id
_entity.type
_entity.pdbx_description
1 polymer ?
#
loop_
_entity_poly.entity_id
_entity_poly.type
_entity_poly.pdbx_seq_one_letter_code
_entity_poly.pdbx_strand_id
1 'polypeptide(L)'
;MRLVTLGCCGLALLFSTSLAAAPKLPAAGGFGFDWTGSKRPRCAVIPREMVGRFQRCEYTASGGFGLADPVHACRLDKVSEYMVFATKAACARNLKIMQANGP
;
A
#
# COMPACT_ATOMS: atom_id res chain seq x y z
N MET A 1 -49.45 -40.12 -21.92
CA MET A 1 -49.72 -39.95 -20.48
C MET A 1 -48.39 -39.92 -19.72
N ARG A 2 -48.35 -39.14 -18.64
CA ARG A 2 -47.23 -38.73 -17.79
C ARG A 2 -46.15 -39.78 -17.49
N LEU A 3 -44.91 -39.32 -17.30
CA LEU A 3 -44.06 -39.71 -16.16
C LEU A 3 -43.14 -38.54 -15.74
N VAL A 4 -42.90 -38.48 -14.43
CA VAL A 4 -42.21 -37.43 -13.65
C VAL A 4 -40.83 -37.97 -13.19
N THR A 5 -39.99 -37.08 -12.60
CA THR A 5 -38.72 -37.27 -11.84
C THR A 5 -37.45 -37.46 -12.67
N LEU A 6 -36.23 -36.98 -12.33
CA LEU A 6 -35.53 -36.59 -11.08
C LEU A 6 -34.43 -35.56 -11.50
N GLY A 7 -34.14 -34.47 -10.78
CA GLY A 7 -33.12 -34.44 -9.73
C GLY A 7 -31.66 -34.43 -10.25
N CYS A 8 -31.04 -33.24 -10.38
CA CYS A 8 -29.58 -33.11 -10.20
C CYS A 8 -29.24 -31.69 -9.74
N CYS A 9 -28.82 -31.58 -8.47
CA CYS A 9 -28.28 -30.38 -7.85
C CYS A 9 -27.15 -29.78 -8.70
N GLY A 10 -27.42 -28.70 -9.43
CA GLY A 10 -26.39 -27.83 -9.98
C GLY A 10 -26.24 -26.60 -9.10
N LEU A 11 -25.55 -26.73 -7.97
CA LEU A 11 -25.19 -25.58 -7.14
C LEU A 11 -24.14 -24.77 -7.91
N ALA A 12 -24.60 -23.81 -8.71
CA ALA A 12 -23.73 -22.87 -9.42
C ALA A 12 -23.06 -21.95 -8.39
N LEU A 13 -21.87 -22.35 -7.92
CA LEU A 13 -20.96 -21.50 -7.16
C LEU A 13 -20.60 -20.30 -8.04
N LEU A 14 -21.36 -19.21 -7.88
CA LEU A 14 -21.01 -17.89 -8.36
C LEU A 14 -19.74 -17.45 -7.59
N PHE A 15 -18.58 -17.77 -8.14
CA PHE A 15 -17.31 -17.17 -7.71
C PHE A 15 -17.38 -15.68 -8.06
N SER A 16 -17.87 -14.88 -7.12
CA SER A 16 -17.69 -13.43 -7.11
C SER A 16 -16.20 -13.16 -6.90
N THR A 17 -15.43 -13.18 -7.97
CA THR A 17 -14.06 -12.65 -7.99
C THR A 17 -14.17 -11.15 -7.78
N SER A 18 -14.12 -10.73 -6.51
CA SER A 18 -13.89 -9.32 -6.16
C SER A 18 -12.58 -8.91 -6.82
N LEU A 19 -12.68 -8.19 -7.93
CA LEU A 19 -11.57 -7.55 -8.59
C LEU A 19 -11.09 -6.45 -7.63
N ALA A 20 -10.22 -6.82 -6.69
CA ALA A 20 -9.60 -5.88 -5.78
C ALA A 20 -8.88 -4.84 -6.64
N ALA A 21 -9.34 -3.59 -6.59
CA ALA A 21 -8.69 -2.49 -7.28
C ALA A 21 -7.22 -2.48 -6.85
N ALA A 22 -6.33 -2.67 -7.82
CA ALA A 22 -4.90 -2.67 -7.54
C ALA A 22 -4.55 -1.37 -6.81
N PRO A 23 -3.88 -1.43 -5.66
CA PRO A 23 -3.54 -0.22 -4.94
C PRO A 23 -2.73 0.69 -5.85
N LYS A 24 -3.11 1.97 -5.87
CA LYS A 24 -2.48 2.97 -6.73
C LYS A 24 -1.02 3.11 -6.27
N LEU A 25 -0.09 2.64 -7.09
CA LEU A 25 1.34 2.85 -6.84
C LEU A 25 1.63 4.35 -6.81
N PRO A 26 2.60 4.81 -5.99
CA PRO A 26 3.00 6.19 -5.98
C PRO A 26 3.58 6.58 -7.34
N ALA A 27 3.34 7.82 -7.77
CA ALA A 27 3.99 8.36 -8.95
C ALA A 27 5.51 8.42 -8.74
N ALA A 28 6.27 8.19 -9.82
CA ALA A 28 7.72 8.40 -9.80
C ALA A 28 8.06 9.86 -9.48
N GLY A 29 9.16 10.10 -8.77
CA GLY A 29 9.57 11.44 -8.34
C GLY A 29 8.92 11.92 -7.04
N GLY A 30 8.15 11.07 -6.36
CA GLY A 30 7.73 11.30 -4.97
C GLY A 30 8.89 11.26 -3.98
N PHE A 31 8.61 11.56 -2.71
CA PHE A 31 9.61 11.60 -1.63
C PHE A 31 9.27 10.59 -0.55
N GLY A 32 10.26 9.88 -0.02
CA GLY A 32 10.00 8.93 1.05
C GLY A 32 11.24 8.50 1.83
N PHE A 33 11.02 7.59 2.76
CA PHE A 33 12.05 7.00 3.60
C PHE A 33 11.67 5.56 3.97
N ASP A 34 12.68 4.71 4.20
CA ASP A 34 12.50 3.35 4.70
C ASP A 34 12.27 3.38 6.21
N TRP A 35 11.04 3.15 6.65
CA TRP A 35 10.64 3.23 8.05
C TRP A 35 11.15 2.05 8.89
N THR A 36 11.14 0.85 8.32
CA THR A 36 11.44 -0.38 9.06
C THR A 36 12.81 -0.98 8.74
N GLY A 37 13.36 -0.73 7.55
CA GLY A 37 14.64 -1.29 7.11
C GLY A 37 15.86 -0.40 7.36
N SER A 38 15.67 0.87 7.76
CA SER A 38 16.76 1.80 8.02
C SER A 38 16.92 2.16 9.50
N LYS A 39 18.15 2.07 10.02
CA LYS A 39 18.48 2.59 11.37
C LYS A 39 18.45 4.11 11.46
N ARG A 40 18.56 4.81 10.34
CA ARG A 40 18.58 6.28 10.25
C ARG A 40 17.80 6.71 9.01
N PRO A 41 16.46 6.61 9.03
CA PRO A 41 15.64 7.00 7.91
C PRO A 41 15.88 8.46 7.53
N ARG A 42 15.93 8.72 6.22
CA ARG A 42 16.10 10.06 5.66
C ARG A 42 15.09 10.25 4.54
N CYS A 43 14.49 11.44 4.52
CA CYS A 43 13.62 11.83 3.43
C CYS A 43 14.45 12.02 2.15
N ALA A 44 14.19 11.20 1.14
CA ALA A 44 14.86 11.22 -0.16
C ALA A 44 13.86 11.11 -1.30
N VAL A 45 14.29 11.42 -2.52
CA VAL A 45 13.48 11.14 -3.72
C VAL A 45 13.36 9.63 -3.90
N ILE A 46 12.16 9.14 -4.17
CA ILE A 46 11.93 7.76 -4.59
C ILE A 46 12.21 7.66 -6.09
N PRO A 47 13.28 6.95 -6.47
CA PRO A 47 13.65 6.89 -7.87
C PRO A 47 12.71 5.94 -8.62
N ARG A 48 12.60 6.14 -9.94
CA ARG A 48 11.58 5.45 -10.76
C ARG A 48 11.74 3.93 -10.72
N GLU A 49 12.97 3.45 -10.69
CA GLU A 49 13.31 2.04 -10.58
C GLU A 49 12.84 1.40 -9.27
N MET A 50 12.72 2.18 -8.19
CA MET A 50 12.23 1.68 -6.90
C MET A 50 10.70 1.49 -6.93
N VAL A 51 9.98 2.37 -7.64
CA VAL A 51 8.50 2.27 -7.75
C VAL A 51 8.08 0.92 -8.33
N GLY A 52 8.79 0.44 -9.36
CA GLY A 52 8.51 -0.87 -9.98
C GLY A 52 8.89 -2.08 -9.13
N ARG A 53 9.58 -1.88 -8.00
CA ARG A 53 10.03 -2.94 -7.09
C ARG A 53 9.14 -3.10 -5.85
N PHE A 54 8.24 -2.15 -5.60
CA PHE A 54 7.31 -2.27 -4.49
C PHE A 54 6.36 -3.45 -4.73
N GLN A 55 6.28 -4.36 -3.75
CA GLN A 55 5.44 -5.55 -3.80
C GLN A 55 3.98 -5.21 -3.53
N ARG A 56 3.75 -4.22 -2.67
CA ARG A 56 2.43 -3.72 -2.28
C ARG A 56 2.58 -2.28 -1.84
N CYS A 57 1.60 -1.46 -2.17
CA CYS A 57 1.44 -0.14 -1.55
C CYS A 57 0.04 -0.03 -0.99
N GLU A 58 -0.12 0.70 0.10
CA GLU A 58 -1.43 1.04 0.66
C GLU A 58 -1.51 2.57 0.77
N TYR A 59 -2.55 3.15 0.19
CA TYR A 59 -2.74 4.59 0.19
C TYR A 59 -3.71 4.99 1.29
N THR A 60 -3.31 5.97 2.10
CA THR A 60 -4.15 6.55 3.15
C THR A 60 -4.22 8.04 2.96
N ALA A 61 -5.41 8.54 2.58
CA ALA A 61 -5.62 9.96 2.29
C ALA A 61 -5.52 10.86 3.53
N SER A 62 -5.91 10.35 4.70
CA SER A 62 -5.85 11.05 5.98
C SER A 62 -4.47 10.99 6.67
N GLY A 63 -3.50 10.30 6.06
CA GLY A 63 -2.27 9.87 6.73
C GLY A 63 -2.46 8.62 7.59
N GLY A 64 -1.38 7.87 7.81
CA GLY A 64 -1.33 6.70 8.70
C GLY A 64 -0.45 6.97 9.93
N PHE A 65 -0.58 6.21 11.02
CA PHE A 65 0.32 6.31 12.19
C PHE A 65 0.45 7.71 12.84
N GLY A 66 -0.67 8.44 12.99
CA GLY A 66 -0.66 9.79 13.58
C GLY A 66 -0.12 10.90 12.65
N LEU A 67 0.03 10.59 11.37
CA LEU A 67 0.40 11.53 10.32
C LEU A 67 -0.85 12.19 9.74
N ALA A 68 -0.72 13.44 9.27
CA ALA A 68 -1.81 14.21 8.70
C ALA A 68 -1.76 14.32 7.16
N ASP A 69 -0.62 14.00 6.56
CA ASP A 69 -0.43 14.10 5.12
C ASP A 69 -0.80 12.77 4.43
N PRO A 70 -1.39 12.82 3.22
CA PRO A 70 -1.61 11.62 2.42
C PRO A 70 -0.32 10.84 2.18
N VAL A 71 -0.38 9.53 2.38
CA VAL A 71 0.80 8.66 2.34
C VAL A 71 0.53 7.37 1.59
N HIS A 72 1.53 6.87 0.88
CA HIS A 72 1.61 5.48 0.44
C HIS A 72 2.59 4.73 1.35
N ALA A 73 2.11 3.73 2.07
CA ALA A 73 2.96 2.76 2.75
C ALA A 73 3.28 1.63 1.77
N CYS A 74 4.53 1.58 1.29
CA CYS A 74 4.97 0.69 0.22
C CYS A 74 5.99 -0.33 0.72
N ARG A 75 5.65 -1.61 0.61
CA ARG A 75 6.54 -2.70 1.00
C ARG A 75 7.48 -3.06 -0.14
N LEU A 76 8.78 -2.98 0.11
CA LEU A 76 9.83 -3.39 -0.84
C LEU A 76 10.15 -4.88 -0.70
N ASP A 77 10.24 -5.37 0.53
CA ASP A 77 10.52 -6.76 0.87
C ASP A 77 9.94 -7.13 2.25
N LYS A 78 10.47 -8.17 2.90
CA LYS A 78 9.98 -8.62 4.22
C LYS A 78 10.37 -7.66 5.35
N VAL A 79 11.37 -6.81 5.15
CA VAL A 79 11.98 -5.95 6.15
C VAL A 79 11.67 -4.49 5.88
N SER A 80 11.77 -4.03 4.63
CA SER A 80 11.66 -2.62 4.27
C SER A 80 10.23 -2.20 3.87
N GLU A 81 9.71 -1.23 4.62
CA GLU A 81 8.47 -0.51 4.35
C GLU A 81 8.77 0.97 4.19
N TYR A 82 8.44 1.51 3.01
CA TYR A 82 8.68 2.89 2.65
C TYR A 82 7.42 3.73 2.86
N MET A 83 7.59 4.86 3.52
CA MET A 83 6.55 5.89 3.62
C MET A 83 6.77 6.90 2.50
N VAL A 84 5.88 6.96 1.53
CA VAL A 84 6.01 7.77 0.31
C VAL A 84 4.95 8.87 0.27
N PHE A 85 5.41 10.11 0.02
CA PHE A 85 4.64 11.34 0.03
C PHE A 85 4.82 12.09 -1.29
N ALA A 86 3.85 12.93 -1.63
CA ALA A 86 3.89 13.74 -2.84
C ALA A 86 4.96 14.85 -2.80
N THR A 87 5.27 15.39 -1.61
CA THR A 87 6.17 16.53 -1.46
C THR A 87 7.30 16.27 -0.47
N LYS A 88 8.44 16.91 -0.69
CA LYS A 88 9.59 16.87 0.24
C LYS A 88 9.23 17.37 1.63
N ALA A 89 8.39 18.41 1.71
CA ALA A 89 7.96 19.01 2.97
C ALA A 89 7.11 18.04 3.80
N ALA A 90 6.15 17.34 3.16
CA ALA A 90 5.37 16.30 3.82
C ALA A 90 6.28 15.16 4.32
N CYS A 91 7.16 14.65 3.46
CA CYS A 91 8.09 13.59 3.83
C CYS A 91 9.00 13.97 5.02
N ALA A 92 9.57 15.17 5.04
CA ALA A 92 10.42 15.62 6.15
C ALA A 92 9.64 15.80 7.47
N ARG A 93 8.44 16.38 7.41
CA ARG A 93 7.59 16.58 8.59
C ARG A 93 7.13 15.25 9.18
N ASN A 94 6.66 14.34 8.33
CA ASN A 94 6.17 13.04 8.77
C ASN A 94 7.31 12.15 9.28
N LEU A 95 8.49 12.20 8.68
CA LEU A 95 9.68 11.54 9.22
C LEU A 95 9.96 12.00 10.66
N LYS A 96 9.92 13.31 10.92
CA LYS A 96 10.12 13.86 12.26
C LYS A 96 9.06 13.39 13.25
N ILE A 97 7.79 13.35 12.83
CA ILE A 97 6.68 12.87 13.68
C ILE A 97 6.85 11.38 13.99
N MET A 98 7.10 10.56 12.97
CA MET A 98 7.30 9.12 13.16
C MET A 98 8.51 8.84 14.04
N GLN A 99 9.63 9.54 13.87
CA GLN A 99 10.79 9.43 14.76
C GLN A 99 10.51 9.82 16.21
N ALA A 100 9.58 10.75 16.45
CA ALA A 100 9.18 11.15 17.80
C ALA A 100 8.22 10.15 18.46
N ASN A 101 7.48 9.38 17.66
CA ASN A 101 6.41 8.47 18.12
C ASN A 101 6.78 6.98 17.99
N GLY A 102 7.83 6.65 17.24
CA GLY A 102 8.34 5.28 17.12
C GLY A 102 8.91 4.80 18.46
N PRO A 103 9.00 3.48 18.67
CA PRO A 103 9.58 2.91 19.88
C PRO A 103 11.05 3.31 20.10
#